data_AF-A0A699WZX7-F1
#
_entry.id   AF-A0A699WZX7-F1
#
_cell.length_a   1.000
_cell.length_b   1.000
_cell.length_c   1.000
_cell.angle_alpha   90.00
_cell.angle_beta   90.00
_cell.angle_gamma   90.00
#
_symmetry.space_group_name_H-M   'P 1'
#
loop_
_entity.id
_entity.type
_entity.pdbx_description
1 polymer ?
#
loop_
_entity_poly.entity_id
_entity_poly.type
_entity_poly.pdbx_seq_one_letter_code
_entity_poly.pdbx_strand_id
1 'polypeptide(L)' 'ARALLQGRFAATLDDIKALAPPVLRHRVLLNFNAEAENLTPDHAVAELLKAIAV' A
#
# COMPACT_ATOMS: atom_id res chain seq x y z
N ALA A 1 -7.63 4.51 -11.84
CA ALA A 1 -8.00 3.35 -12.66
C ALA A 1 -6.77 2.81 -13.44
N ARG A 2 -5.77 2.22 -12.76
CA ARG A 2 -4.47 1.87 -13.39
C ARG A 2 -4.59 0.83 -14.51
N ALA A 3 -5.33 -0.25 -14.29
CA ALA A 3 -5.53 -1.30 -15.30
C ALA A 3 -6.11 -0.77 -16.61
N LEU A 4 -7.19 0.02 -16.51
CA LEU A 4 -7.86 0.61 -17.66
C LEU A 4 -6.95 1.60 -18.40
N LEU A 5 -6.17 2.41 -17.68
CA LEU A 5 -5.16 3.30 -18.28
C LEU A 5 -4.05 2.54 -19.02
N GLN A 6 -3.89 1.24 -18.75
CA GLN A 6 -2.97 0.34 -19.43
C GLN A 6 -3.67 -0.56 -20.47
N GLY A 7 -4.92 -0.25 -20.85
CA GLY A 7 -5.67 -1.01 -21.84
C GLY A 7 -6.15 -2.39 -21.37
N ARG A 8 -6.00 -2.71 -20.08
CA ARG A 8 -6.49 -3.96 -19.49
C ARG A 8 -7.86 -3.74 -18.86
N PHE A 9 -8.80 -4.62 -19.17
CA PHE A 9 -10.16 -4.58 -18.61
C PHE A 9 -10.31 -5.32 -17.28
N ALA A 10 -9.27 -6.03 -16.84
CA ALA A 10 -9.19 -6.69 -15.54
C ALA A 10 -8.01 -6.13 -14.74
N ALA A 11 -8.26 -5.82 -13.46
CA ALA A 11 -7.22 -5.45 -12.52
C ALA A 11 -6.39 -6.67 -12.12
N THR A 12 -5.07 -6.48 -12.02
CA THR A 12 -4.14 -7.50 -11.52
C THR A 12 -3.66 -7.15 -10.13
N LEU A 13 -2.99 -8.10 -9.47
CA LEU A 13 -2.36 -7.88 -8.17
C LEU A 13 -1.32 -6.75 -8.22
N ASP A 14 -0.61 -6.60 -9.34
CA ASP A 14 0.35 -5.52 -9.53
C ASP A 14 -0.32 -4.14 -9.54
N ASP A 15 -1.58 -4.05 -10.00
CA ASP A 15 -2.34 -2.80 -9.91
C ASP A 15 -2.67 -2.44 -8.47
N ILE A 16 -3.00 -3.44 -7.66
CA ILE A 16 -3.29 -3.28 -6.24
C ILE A 16 -2.01 -2.88 -5.51
N LYS A 17 -0.92 -3.63 -5.70
CA LYS A 17 0.40 -3.36 -5.09
C LYS A 17 0.89 -1.96 -5.45
N ALA A 18 0.70 -1.51 -6.70
CA ALA A 18 1.10 -0.18 -7.14
C ALA A 18 0.24 0.96 -6.54
N LEU A 19 -1.04 0.73 -6.29
CA LEU A 19 -1.96 1.75 -5.78
C LEU A 19 -2.04 1.76 -4.24
N ALA A 20 -1.66 0.68 -3.56
CA ALA A 20 -1.77 0.56 -2.12
C ALA A 20 -1.04 1.68 -1.34
N PRO A 21 0.24 2.04 -1.63
CA PRO A 21 0.92 3.11 -0.89
C PRO A 21 0.20 4.47 -0.96
N PRO A 22 -0.10 5.06 -2.15
CA PRO A 22 -0.75 6.37 -2.20
C PRO A 22 -2.20 6.35 -1.70
N VAL A 23 -2.90 5.21 -1.78
CA VAL A 23 -4.29 5.09 -1.28
C VAL A 23 -4.34 5.01 0.24
N LEU A 24 -3.38 4.32 0.87
CA LEU A 24 -3.39 4.02 2.30
C LEU A 24 -2.57 5.02 3.15
N ARG A 25 -1.66 5.81 2.56
CA ARG A 25 -0.76 6.73 3.27
C ARG A 25 -1.42 7.60 4.32
N HIS A 26 -2.59 8.16 4.03
CA HIS A 26 -3.33 9.04 4.95
C HIS A 26 -4.54 8.34 5.59
N ARG A 27 -4.63 7.01 5.47
CA ARG A 27 -5.73 6.17 5.97
C ARG A 27 -5.28 5.16 7.02
N VAL A 28 -3.98 5.10 7.28
CA VAL A 28 -3.38 4.22 8.29
C VAL A 28 -2.87 5.10 9.43
N LEU A 29 -3.35 4.80 10.63
CA LEU A 29 -2.87 5.43 11.86
C LEU A 29 -1.84 4.53 12.52
N LEU A 30 -0.74 5.11 12.94
CA LEU A 30 0.28 4.42 13.73
C LEU A 30 -0.05 4.56 15.21
N ASN A 31 0.46 3.63 16.01
CA ASN A 31 0.44 3.77 17.46
C ASN A 31 1.65 4.60 17.94
N PHE A 32 1.60 5.03 19.19
CA PHE A 32 2.63 5.88 19.79
C PHE A 32 4.04 5.26 19.72
N ASN A 33 4.16 3.95 19.92
CA ASN A 33 5.45 3.27 19.87
C ASN A 33 6.07 3.33 18.46
N ALA A 34 5.26 3.07 17.43
CA ALA A 34 5.70 3.15 16.04
C ALA A 34 6.09 4.57 15.64
N GLU A 35 5.35 5.58 16.10
CA GLU A 35 5.72 6.99 15.88
C GLU A 35 7.04 7.35 16.59
N ALA A 36 7.24 6.87 17.83
CA ALA A 36 8.49 7.07 18.58
C ALA A 36 9.72 6.44 17.88
N GLU A 37 9.51 5.36 17.12
CA GLU A 37 10.51 4.71 16.27
C GLU A 37 10.70 5.39 14.90
N ASN A 38 10.03 6.52 14.64
CA ASN A 38 9.99 7.22 13.35
C ASN A 38 9.48 6.33 12.19
N LEU A 39 8.61 5.37 12.50
CA LEU A 39 7.92 4.62 11.46
C LEU A 39 6.87 5.51 10.79
N THR A 40 6.60 5.24 9.51
CA THR A 40 5.63 5.97 8.71
C THR A 40 4.54 5.02 8.23
N PRO A 41 3.34 5.52 7.90
CA PRO A 41 2.31 4.71 7.24
C PRO A 41 2.83 3.99 5.99
N ASP A 42 3.74 4.61 5.23
CA ASP A 42 4.36 3.99 4.06
C ASP A 42 5.22 2.77 4.43
N HIS A 43 5.96 2.82 5.55
CA HIS A 43 6.71 1.66 6.05
C HIS A 43 5.75 0.51 6.39
N ALA A 44 4.67 0.80 7.12
CA ALA A 44 3.69 -0.22 7.50
C ALA A 44 3.03 -0.87 6.27
N VAL A 45 2.61 -0.05 5.29
CA VAL A 45 2.01 -0.56 4.04
C VAL A 45 3.00 -1.41 3.26
N ALA A 46 4.28 -1.00 3.18
CA ALA A 46 5.31 -1.78 2.49
C ALA A 46 5.53 -3.16 3.15
N GLU A 47 5.59 -3.22 4.48
CA GLU A 47 5.72 -4.49 5.21
C GLU A 47 4.49 -5.40 5.03
N LEU A 48 3.27 -4.83 5.06
CA LEU A 48 2.05 -5.58 4.79
C LEU A 48 2.03 -6.18 3.39
N LEU A 49 2.48 -5.44 2.38
CA LEU A 49 2.56 -5.94 1.00
C LEU A 49 3.57 -7.08 0.84
N LYS A 50 4.63 -7.13 1.67
CA LYS A 50 5.60 -8.25 1.70
C LYS A 50 5.05 -9.47 2.42
N ALA A 51 4.31 -9.26 3.51
CA ALA A 51 3.79 -10.32 4.36
C ALA A 51 2.68 -11.13 3.70
N ILE A 52 1.92 -10.53 2.79
CA ILE A 52 0.89 -11.23 2.03
C ILE A 52 1.56 -11.96 0.87
N ALA A 53 1.67 -13.29 0.98
CA ALA A 53 2.06 -14.14 -0.13
C ALA A 53 0.99 -14.08 -1.23
N VAL A 54 1.28 -13.37 -2.32
CA VAL A 54 0.49 -13.39 -3.55
C VAL A 54 1.37 -13.45 -4.77
#